data_AF-M6VX51-F1
#
_entry.id   AF-M6VX51-F1
#
_cell.length_a   1.000
_cell.length_b   1.000
_cell.length_c   1.000
_cell.angle_alpha   90.00
_cell.angle_beta   90.00
_cell.angle_gamma   90.00
#
_symmetry.space_group_name_H-M   'P 1'
#
loop_
_entity.id
_entity.type
_entity.pdbx_description
1 polymer ?
#
loop_
_entity_poly.entity_id
_entity_poly.type
_entity_poly.pdbx_seq_one_letter_code
_entity_poly.pdbx_strand_id
1 'polypeptide(L)'
;MLWHYKIKESLTTNESFLLDLGFYCYYEIPQTQAGNKYKTDDILEIHKQGKSWNIKKTKIPKSSDLYFYFGEIERIIDGDTILVKLQLGFNVIARQRIRLHNVWSGELDTDEGASSFELLKKKLPSKTKIIVRSRSKDIYGRYVGDVLYLPKKAIKPEEILKDGIYLNEELSKIGGF
;
A
#
# COMPACT_ATOMS: atom_id res chain seq x y z
N MET A 1 -11.90 1.01 -1.12
CA MET A 1 -11.40 0.81 0.25
C MET A 1 -9.94 1.24 0.31
N LEU A 2 -9.71 2.55 0.34
CA LEU A 2 -8.38 3.13 0.52
C LEU A 2 -8.25 3.65 1.94
N TRP A 3 -7.03 3.74 2.45
CA TRP A 3 -6.72 4.48 3.68
C TRP A 3 -7.53 4.04 4.91
N HIS A 4 -7.59 2.73 5.12
CA HIS A 4 -8.09 2.12 6.34
C HIS A 4 -6.91 1.71 7.22
N TYR A 5 -6.89 2.22 8.45
CA TYR A 5 -5.74 2.18 9.34
C TYR A 5 -6.13 1.74 10.75
N LYS A 6 -5.17 1.16 11.46
CA LYS A 6 -5.36 0.62 12.80
C LYS A 6 -4.83 1.59 13.85
N ILE A 7 -5.55 1.76 14.95
CA ILE A 7 -5.08 2.54 16.10
C ILE A 7 -4.05 1.73 16.89
N LYS A 8 -3.00 2.43 17.32
CA LYS A 8 -1.94 1.98 18.23
C LYS A 8 -1.88 2.87 19.46
N GLU A 9 -1.36 2.30 20.54
CA GLU A 9 -1.10 3.03 21.79
C GLU A 9 -0.02 4.09 21.57
N SER A 10 -0.17 5.23 22.24
CA SER A 10 0.85 6.29 22.24
C SER A 10 1.95 5.99 23.25
N LEU A 11 3.16 6.46 22.94
CA LEU A 11 4.35 6.29 23.77
C LEU A 11 4.44 7.31 24.91
N THR A 12 3.70 8.43 24.85
CA THR A 12 4.00 9.60 25.69
C THR A 12 2.87 10.12 26.57
N THR A 13 1.61 9.67 26.45
CA THR A 13 0.52 10.07 27.35
C THR A 13 -0.68 9.14 27.22
N ASN A 14 -1.41 8.90 28.33
CA ASN A 14 -2.66 8.12 28.39
C ASN A 14 -3.84 8.71 27.56
N GLU A 15 -3.64 9.80 26.79
CA GLU A 15 -4.73 10.60 26.20
C GLU A 15 -4.62 10.82 24.68
N SER A 16 -3.55 10.35 24.03
CA SER A 16 -3.33 10.50 22.58
C SER A 16 -3.38 9.13 21.88
N PHE A 17 -4.07 9.01 20.74
CA PHE A 17 -4.09 7.81 19.93
C PHE A 17 -3.22 7.99 18.67
N LEU A 18 -2.41 6.98 18.35
CA LEU A 18 -1.64 6.95 17.11
C LEU A 18 -2.39 6.14 16.06
N LEU A 19 -2.59 6.70 14.88
CA LEU A 19 -3.06 5.97 13.72
C LEU A 19 -1.84 5.43 12.95
N ASP A 20 -1.71 4.10 12.88
CA ASP A 20 -0.66 3.43 12.12
C ASP A 20 -0.99 3.54 10.62
N LEU A 21 -0.26 4.40 9.91
CA LEU A 21 -0.40 4.57 8.46
C LEU A 21 0.39 3.53 7.66
N GLY A 22 0.96 2.52 8.34
CA GLY A 22 1.96 1.61 7.79
C GLY A 22 3.31 2.30 7.60
N PHE A 23 4.31 1.53 7.16
CA PHE A 23 5.63 2.06 6.80
C PHE A 23 6.38 2.82 7.92
N TYR A 24 6.04 2.54 9.19
CA TYR A 24 6.49 3.31 10.37
C TYR A 24 6.09 4.79 10.34
N CYS A 25 5.07 5.13 9.56
CA CYS A 25 4.43 6.43 9.60
C CYS A 25 3.25 6.35 10.56
N TYR A 26 3.27 7.21 11.57
CA TYR A 26 2.20 7.33 12.54
C TYR A 26 1.60 8.72 12.45
N TYR A 27 0.28 8.79 12.51
CA TYR A 27 -0.43 10.06 12.62
C TYR A 27 -1.04 10.17 14.01
N GLU A 28 -0.62 11.18 14.77
CA GLU A 28 -1.23 11.48 16.06
C GLU A 28 -2.61 12.09 15.85
N ILE A 29 -3.64 11.41 16.35
CA ILE A 29 -5.02 11.91 16.27
C ILE A 29 -5.16 13.02 17.32
N PRO A 30 -5.49 14.27 16.93
CA PRO A 30 -5.66 15.35 17.89
C PRO A 30 -6.74 15.01 18.92
N GLN A 31 -6.51 15.32 20.19
CA GLN A 31 -7.43 14.99 21.29
C GLN A 31 -8.85 15.55 21.06
N THR A 32 -8.96 16.70 20.40
CA THR A 32 -10.23 17.32 19.98
C THR A 32 -11.05 16.46 19.04
N GLN A 33 -10.41 15.59 18.25
CA GLN A 33 -11.06 14.63 17.35
C GLN A 33 -11.22 13.24 18.00
N ALA A 34 -10.28 12.88 18.88
CA ALA A 34 -10.27 11.56 19.52
C ALA A 34 -11.27 11.44 20.68
N GLY A 35 -11.26 12.37 21.64
CA GLY A 35 -12.02 12.27 22.89
C GLY A 35 -12.00 10.85 23.48
N ASN A 36 -13.16 10.36 23.94
CA ASN A 36 -13.38 8.97 24.36
C ASN A 36 -13.95 8.07 23.24
N LYS A 37 -13.84 8.49 21.98
CA LYS A 37 -14.53 7.86 20.85
C LYS A 37 -13.83 6.61 20.31
N TYR A 38 -12.53 6.54 20.51
CA TYR A 38 -11.67 5.53 19.93
C TYR A 38 -10.96 4.71 21.01
N LYS A 39 -10.57 3.48 20.66
CA LYS A 39 -9.75 2.60 21.49
C LYS A 39 -8.64 1.96 20.65
N THR A 40 -7.61 1.45 21.32
CA THR A 40 -6.58 0.62 20.68
C THR A 40 -7.21 -0.48 19.83
N ASP A 41 -6.58 -0.77 18.70
CA ASP A 41 -7.04 -1.73 17.69
C ASP A 41 -8.32 -1.37 16.92
N ASP A 42 -8.99 -0.25 17.22
CA ASP A 42 -10.02 0.27 16.33
C ASP A 42 -9.44 0.52 14.94
N ILE A 43 -10.27 0.30 13.93
CA ILE A 43 -9.94 0.58 12.54
C ILE A 43 -10.70 1.82 12.08
N LEU A 44 -9.96 2.77 11.55
CA LEU A 44 -10.48 4.04 11.08
C LEU A 44 -10.26 4.16 9.58
N GLU A 45 -11.26 4.71 8.91
CA GLU A 45 -11.14 5.19 7.54
C GLU A 45 -10.84 6.69 7.58
N ILE A 46 -9.87 7.10 6.76
CA ILE A 46 -9.60 8.52 6.53
C ILE A 46 -10.04 8.91 5.14
N HIS A 47 -10.58 10.12 5.01
CA HIS A 47 -11.02 10.65 3.73
C HIS A 47 -10.75 12.16 3.67
N LYS A 48 -10.36 12.61 2.48
CA LYS A 48 -10.10 14.02 2.20
C LYS A 48 -11.42 14.72 1.87
N GLN A 49 -11.72 15.80 2.58
CA GLN A 49 -12.84 16.70 2.29
C GLN A 49 -12.27 18.10 2.02
N GLY A 50 -12.14 18.46 0.74
CA GLY A 50 -11.50 19.72 0.34
C GLY A 50 -10.03 19.78 0.81
N LYS A 51 -9.72 20.74 1.68
CA LYS A 51 -8.38 20.93 2.26
C LYS A 51 -8.16 20.15 3.57
N SER A 52 -9.22 19.60 4.15
CA SER A 52 -9.18 18.95 5.47
C SER A 52 -9.28 17.44 5.37
N TRP A 53 -8.77 16.75 6.38
CA TRP A 53 -8.89 15.30 6.53
C TRP A 53 -9.88 14.98 7.63
N ASN A 54 -10.77 14.03 7.37
CA ASN A 54 -11.74 13.54 8.34
C ASN A 54 -11.48 12.06 8.64
N ILE A 55 -11.74 11.68 9.89
CA ILE A 55 -11.52 10.34 10.41
C ILE A 55 -12.85 9.76 10.86
N LYS A 56 -13.20 8.57 10.36
CA LYS A 56 -14.44 7.87 10.72
C LYS A 56 -14.14 6.45 11.15
N LYS A 57 -14.86 5.96 12.16
CA LYS A 57 -14.82 4.56 12.54
C LYS A 57 -15.55 3.75 11.48
N THR A 58 -14.89 2.73 10.92
CA THR A 58 -15.56 1.85 9.96
C THR A 58 -16.40 0.81 10.70
N LYS A 59 -17.55 0.44 10.11
CA LYS A 59 -18.43 -0.62 10.64
C LYS A 59 -17.92 -2.03 10.30
N ILE A 60 -16.93 -2.13 9.43
CA ILE A 60 -16.42 -3.42 8.94
C ILE A 60 -14.90 -3.39 9.04
N PRO A 61 -14.31 -4.34 9.78
CA PRO A 61 -12.96 -4.70 9.43
C PRO A 61 -12.80 -6.22 9.39
N LYS A 62 -12.60 -6.75 8.20
CA LYS A 62 -11.71 -7.90 8.08
C LYS A 62 -10.28 -7.33 8.06
N SER A 63 -9.31 -8.03 8.64
CA SER A 63 -7.89 -7.67 8.53
C SER A 63 -7.41 -7.61 7.07
N SER A 64 -8.17 -8.23 6.16
CA SER A 64 -7.97 -8.13 4.71
C SER A 64 -8.04 -6.71 4.16
N ASP A 65 -8.63 -5.79 4.91
CA ASP A 65 -9.11 -4.52 4.39
C ASP A 65 -8.23 -3.32 4.73
N LEU A 66 -7.11 -3.58 5.41
CA LEU A 66 -6.19 -2.56 5.89
C LEU A 66 -5.07 -2.26 4.88
N TYR A 67 -4.52 -1.05 5.01
CA TYR A 67 -3.25 -0.66 4.39
C TYR A 67 -3.26 -0.70 2.85
N PHE A 68 -4.34 -0.24 2.24
CA PHE A 68 -4.41 0.04 0.81
C PHE A 68 -4.05 1.50 0.52
N TYR A 69 -3.08 1.68 -0.37
CA TYR A 69 -2.53 2.98 -0.72
C TYR A 69 -2.61 3.20 -2.22
N PHE A 70 -3.12 4.36 -2.63
CA PHE A 70 -3.00 4.80 -4.01
C PHE A 70 -1.62 5.41 -4.25
N GLY A 71 -1.04 5.15 -5.41
CA GLY A 71 0.28 5.67 -5.73
C GLY A 71 0.68 5.46 -7.18
N GLU A 72 1.97 5.61 -7.42
CA GLU A 72 2.55 5.42 -8.73
C GLU A 72 3.90 4.71 -8.68
N ILE A 73 4.20 4.02 -9.78
CA ILE A 73 5.50 3.40 -10.02
C ILE A 73 6.54 4.50 -10.25
N GLU A 74 7.64 4.46 -9.50
CA GLU A 74 8.83 5.22 -9.87
C GLU A 74 9.66 4.44 -10.88
N ARG A 75 10.04 3.20 -10.52
CA ARG A 75 10.82 2.28 -11.33
C ARG A 75 10.71 0.85 -10.83
N ILE A 76 11.08 -0.09 -11.69
CA ILE A 76 11.31 -1.50 -11.33
C ILE A 76 12.71 -1.62 -10.74
N ILE A 77 12.87 -2.42 -9.70
CA ILE A 77 14.16 -2.70 -9.06
C ILE A 77 14.65 -4.07 -9.54
N ASP A 78 13.85 -5.11 -9.32
CA ASP A 78 14.13 -6.50 -9.67
C ASP A 78 12.88 -7.14 -10.30
N GLY A 79 12.98 -8.38 -10.77
CA GLY A 79 11.85 -9.13 -11.36
C GLY A 79 10.67 -9.41 -10.41
N ASP A 80 10.82 -9.15 -9.12
CA ASP A 80 9.77 -9.25 -8.11
C ASP A 80 9.65 -8.03 -7.18
N THR A 81 10.42 -6.97 -7.42
CA THR A 81 10.53 -5.83 -6.50
C THR A 81 10.39 -4.49 -7.24
N ILE A 82 9.51 -3.63 -6.73
CA ILE A 82 9.20 -2.32 -7.31
C ILE A 82 9.49 -1.18 -6.35
N LEU A 83 9.78 0.00 -6.90
CA LEU A 83 9.91 1.25 -6.15
C LEU A 83 8.72 2.16 -6.47
N VAL A 84 8.01 2.59 -5.43
CA VAL A 84 6.72 3.29 -5.55
C VAL A 84 6.67 4.54 -4.69
N LYS A 85 5.87 5.52 -5.12
CA LYS A 85 5.40 6.64 -4.29
C LYS A 85 3.95 6.39 -3.91
N LEU A 86 3.68 6.25 -2.61
CA LEU A 86 2.37 5.92 -2.07
C LEU A 86 1.82 7.09 -1.26
N GLN A 87 0.54 7.41 -1.46
CA GLN A 87 -0.19 8.35 -0.64
C GLN A 87 -0.76 7.63 0.57
N LEU A 88 -0.28 7.99 1.77
CA LEU A 88 -0.77 7.42 3.04
C LEU A 88 -1.95 8.20 3.63
N GLY A 89 -2.38 9.26 2.93
CA GLY A 89 -3.31 10.25 3.44
C GLY A 89 -2.63 11.29 4.35
N PHE A 90 -3.41 12.23 4.89
CA PHE A 90 -2.88 13.40 5.62
C PHE A 90 -1.82 14.22 4.87
N ASN A 91 -1.84 14.17 3.53
CA ASN A 91 -0.80 14.73 2.65
C ASN A 91 0.59 14.11 2.86
N VAL A 92 0.68 12.94 3.48
CA VAL A 92 1.91 12.16 3.62
C VAL A 92 2.11 11.30 2.37
N ILE A 93 3.30 11.40 1.78
CA ILE A 93 3.75 10.56 0.67
C ILE A 93 4.95 9.74 1.17
N ALA A 94 4.85 8.42 1.07
CA ALA A 94 5.94 7.52 1.39
C ALA A 94 6.53 6.93 0.11
N ARG A 95 7.85 6.96 0.02
CA ARG A 95 8.59 6.28 -1.04
C ARG A 95 9.02 4.91 -0.50
N GLN A 96 8.59 3.83 -1.13
CA GLN A 96 8.80 2.48 -0.60
C GLN A 96 9.23 1.46 -1.65
N ARG A 97 10.11 0.54 -1.24
CA ARG A 97 10.41 -0.69 -1.97
C ARG A 97 9.41 -1.75 -1.56
N ILE A 98 8.67 -2.27 -2.53
CA ILE A 98 7.66 -3.30 -2.30
C ILE A 98 8.08 -4.56 -3.04
N ARG A 99 8.26 -5.65 -2.29
CA ARG A 99 8.39 -7.00 -2.84
C ARG A 99 7.00 -7.54 -3.14
N LEU A 100 6.80 -8.06 -4.34
CA LEU A 100 5.54 -8.66 -4.76
C LEU A 100 5.31 -9.95 -3.96
N HIS A 101 4.20 -10.01 -3.23
CA HIS A 101 3.80 -11.21 -2.52
C HIS A 101 3.57 -12.39 -3.47
N ASN A 102 4.06 -13.58 -3.09
CA ASN A 102 3.95 -14.83 -3.86
C ASN A 102 4.46 -14.74 -5.31
N VAL A 103 5.39 -13.81 -5.59
CA VAL A 103 6.13 -13.76 -6.84
C VAL A 103 7.59 -14.04 -6.51
N TRP A 104 8.15 -15.01 -7.22
CA TRP A 104 9.57 -15.35 -7.17
C TRP A 104 10.21 -14.88 -8.46
N SER A 105 11.49 -14.58 -8.44
CA SER A 105 12.26 -14.26 -9.64
C SER A 105 13.72 -14.59 -9.37
N GLY A 106 14.39 -15.19 -10.35
CA GLY A 106 15.83 -15.35 -10.34
C GLY A 106 16.60 -14.02 -10.19
N GLU A 107 17.89 -14.12 -9.89
CA GLU A 107 18.77 -12.95 -9.80
C GLU A 107 18.88 -12.22 -11.14
N LEU A 108 19.08 -10.90 -11.14
CA LEU A 108 19.06 -10.06 -12.35
C LEU A 108 20.11 -10.45 -13.40
N ASP A 109 21.18 -11.12 -12.99
CA ASP A 109 22.25 -11.63 -13.85
C ASP A 109 21.92 -12.98 -14.50
N THR A 110 20.77 -13.56 -14.17
CA THR A 110 20.21 -14.74 -14.84
C THR A 110 19.24 -14.33 -15.96
N ASP A 111 19.13 -15.17 -16.99
CA ASP A 111 18.17 -14.94 -18.09
C ASP A 111 16.72 -14.83 -17.59
N GLU A 112 16.39 -15.57 -16.53
CA GLU A 112 15.08 -15.58 -15.89
C GLU A 112 14.80 -14.26 -15.16
N GLY A 113 15.76 -13.77 -14.37
CA GLY A 113 15.65 -12.48 -13.67
C GLY A 113 15.57 -11.30 -14.64
N ALA A 114 16.36 -11.31 -15.72
CA ALA A 114 16.31 -10.31 -16.77
C ALA A 114 14.95 -10.31 -17.50
N SER A 115 14.43 -11.49 -17.83
CA SER A 115 13.10 -11.64 -18.47
C SER A 115 11.97 -11.14 -17.57
N SER A 116 12.02 -11.48 -16.29
CA SER A 116 11.04 -11.05 -15.27
C SER A 116 11.06 -9.54 -15.08
N PHE A 117 12.26 -8.95 -15.04
CA PHE A 117 12.45 -7.51 -14.94
C PHE A 117 11.86 -6.76 -16.15
N GLU A 118 12.15 -7.20 -17.37
CA GLU A 118 11.62 -6.56 -18.58
C GLU A 118 10.09 -6.75 -18.72
N LEU A 119 9.56 -7.91 -18.29
CA LEU A 119 8.11 -8.12 -18.21
C LEU A 119 7.44 -7.13 -17.26
N LEU A 120 7.96 -6.97 -16.04
CA LEU A 120 7.47 -6.00 -15.08
C LEU A 120 7.55 -4.58 -15.62
N LYS A 121 8.69 -4.21 -16.22
CA LYS A 121 8.93 -2.87 -16.79
C LYS A 121 7.97 -2.55 -17.93
N LYS A 122 7.64 -3.54 -18.76
CA LYS A 122 6.63 -3.41 -19.83
C LYS A 122 5.22 -3.24 -19.28
N LYS A 123 4.87 -3.97 -18.22
CA LYS A 123 3.54 -3.91 -17.58
C LYS A 123 3.33 -2.66 -16.74
N LEU A 124 4.40 -2.23 -16.06
CA LEU A 124 4.42 -1.12 -15.12
C LEU A 124 5.46 -0.05 -15.52
N PRO A 125 5.25 0.67 -16.64
CA PRO A 125 6.06 1.84 -16.95
C PRO A 125 6.08 2.85 -15.79
N SER A 126 7.10 3.69 -15.74
CA SER A 126 7.16 4.78 -14.75
C SER A 126 5.89 5.65 -14.81
N LYS A 127 5.43 6.12 -13.65
CA LYS A 127 4.18 6.86 -13.42
C LYS A 127 2.88 6.06 -13.59
N THR A 128 2.96 4.74 -13.81
CA THR A 128 1.77 3.87 -13.80
C THR A 128 1.08 3.98 -12.45
N LYS A 129 -0.22 4.27 -12.46
CA LYS A 129 -1.05 4.38 -11.27
C LYS A 129 -1.41 3.00 -10.77
N ILE A 130 -1.25 2.79 -9.46
CA ILE A 130 -1.45 1.51 -8.82
C ILE A 130 -2.11 1.68 -7.46
N ILE A 131 -2.63 0.58 -6.95
CA ILE A 131 -2.98 0.44 -5.54
C ILE A 131 -2.10 -0.65 -4.95
N VAL A 132 -1.45 -0.33 -3.84
CA VAL A 132 -0.63 -1.28 -3.08
C VAL A 132 -1.34 -1.60 -1.79
N ARG A 133 -1.52 -2.89 -1.53
CA ARG A 133 -1.85 -3.38 -0.19
C ARG A 133 -0.57 -3.82 0.49
N SER A 134 -0.17 -3.15 1.56
CA SER A 134 0.95 -3.61 2.39
C SER A 134 0.52 -4.77 3.28
N ARG A 135 1.34 -5.81 3.34
CA ARG A 135 1.22 -6.91 4.31
C ARG A 135 2.29 -6.73 5.39
N SER A 136 2.93 -7.83 5.77
CA SER A 136 4.07 -7.88 6.67
C SER A 136 5.39 -7.60 5.95
N LYS A 137 6.46 -7.57 6.73
CA LYS A 137 7.82 -7.54 6.21
C LYS A 137 8.30 -8.95 5.90
N ASP A 138 9.20 -9.06 4.92
CA ASP A 138 10.01 -10.28 4.74
C ASP A 138 11.17 -10.33 5.74
N ILE A 139 11.93 -11.44 5.71
CA ILE A 139 13.09 -11.67 6.58
C ILE A 139 14.21 -10.62 6.41
N TYR A 140 14.22 -9.88 5.30
CA TYR A 140 15.19 -8.83 5.00
C TYR A 140 14.66 -7.44 5.35
N GLY A 141 13.50 -7.36 6.01
CA GLY A 141 12.86 -6.11 6.43
C GLY A 141 12.18 -5.33 5.30
N ARG A 142 12.08 -5.89 4.09
CA ARG A 142 11.37 -5.27 2.95
C ARG A 142 9.88 -5.45 3.13
N TYR A 143 9.09 -4.45 2.75
CA TYR A 143 7.64 -4.57 2.76
C TYR A 143 7.18 -5.50 1.64
N VAL A 144 6.36 -6.49 2.00
CA VAL A 144 5.70 -7.38 1.05
C VAL A 144 4.31 -6.82 0.77
N GLY A 145 3.89 -6.82 -0.49
CA GLY A 145 2.60 -6.27 -0.87
C GLY A 145 1.95 -6.91 -2.09
N ASP A 146 0.64 -6.73 -2.17
CA ASP A 146 -0.12 -6.99 -3.39
C ASP A 146 -0.25 -5.68 -4.17
N VAL A 147 -0.14 -5.78 -5.49
CA VAL A 147 -0.23 -4.65 -6.41
C VAL A 147 -1.42 -4.86 -7.33
N LEU A 148 -2.35 -3.93 -7.26
CA LEU A 148 -3.50 -3.84 -8.16
C LEU A 148 -3.20 -2.72 -9.17
N TYR A 149 -3.31 -3.04 -10.45
CA TYR A 149 -3.05 -2.09 -11.53
C TYR A 149 -4.09 -2.22 -12.65
N LEU A 150 -4.15 -1.21 -13.51
CA LEU A 150 -4.93 -1.25 -14.74
C LEU A 150 -3.97 -1.12 -15.93
N PRO A 151 -4.03 -2.03 -16.92
CA PRO A 151 -3.19 -1.94 -18.12
C PRO A 151 -3.48 -0.69 -18.98
N LYS A 152 -4.73 -0.22 -18.96
CA LYS A 152 -5.10 1.06 -19.56
C LYS A 152 -4.71 2.19 -18.63
N LYS A 153 -4.45 3.38 -19.19
CA LYS A 153 -4.10 4.58 -18.41
C LYS A 153 -5.27 5.00 -17.52
N ALA A 154 -5.33 4.43 -16.32
CA ALA A 154 -6.27 4.83 -15.29
C ALA A 154 -5.85 6.17 -14.70
N ILE A 155 -6.84 7.00 -14.38
CA ILE A 155 -6.60 8.33 -13.83
C ILE A 155 -6.94 8.34 -12.33
N LYS A 156 -7.87 7.49 -11.91
CA LYS A 156 -8.46 7.54 -10.58
C LYS A 156 -8.33 6.21 -9.82
N PRO A 157 -8.17 6.24 -8.48
CA PRO A 157 -8.09 5.03 -7.68
C PRO A 157 -9.35 4.16 -7.73
N GLU A 158 -10.53 4.76 -7.87
CA GLU A 158 -11.80 4.02 -7.90
C GLU A 158 -11.90 3.10 -9.11
N GLU A 159 -11.35 3.51 -10.24
CA GLU A 159 -11.25 2.69 -11.46
C GLU A 159 -10.38 1.45 -11.19
N ILE A 160 -9.21 1.64 -10.56
CA ILE A 160 -8.27 0.55 -10.25
C ILE A 160 -8.89 -0.42 -9.25
N LEU A 161 -9.58 0.05 -8.22
CA LEU A 161 -10.25 -0.82 -7.24
C LEU A 161 -11.34 -1.68 -7.86
N LYS A 162 -12.04 -1.16 -8.87
CA LYS A 162 -13.19 -1.83 -9.47
C LYS A 162 -12.77 -2.83 -10.55
N ASP A 163 -11.91 -2.38 -11.47
CA ASP A 163 -11.62 -3.09 -12.71
C ASP A 163 -10.15 -3.58 -12.79
N GLY A 164 -9.36 -3.32 -11.74
CA GLY A 164 -7.94 -3.64 -11.70
C GLY A 164 -7.62 -5.14 -11.67
N ILE A 165 -6.41 -5.45 -12.10
CA ILE A 165 -5.84 -6.79 -12.12
C ILE A 165 -4.77 -6.88 -11.04
N TYR A 166 -4.84 -7.92 -10.21
CA TYR A 166 -3.77 -8.19 -9.25
C TYR A 166 -2.54 -8.70 -10.01
N LEU A 167 -1.50 -7.87 -10.05
CA LEU A 167 -0.24 -8.18 -10.72
C LEU A 167 0.37 -9.47 -10.18
N ASN A 168 0.34 -9.65 -8.86
CA ASN A 168 0.89 -10.84 -8.19
C ASN A 168 0.26 -12.14 -8.70
N GLU A 169 -1.07 -12.15 -8.88
CA GLU A 169 -1.81 -13.31 -9.38
C GLU A 169 -1.61 -13.52 -10.88
N GLU A 170 -1.46 -12.43 -11.63
CA GLU A 170 -1.17 -12.51 -13.05
C GLU A 170 0.22 -13.13 -13.27
N LEU A 171 1.22 -12.66 -12.54
CA LEU A 171 2.59 -13.15 -12.66
C LEU A 171 2.68 -14.62 -12.22
N SER A 172 2.09 -14.99 -11.09
CA SER A 172 2.17 -16.38 -10.60
C SER A 172 1.58 -17.42 -11.56
N LYS A 173 0.66 -17.03 -12.43
CA LYS A 173 0.06 -17.90 -13.47
C LYS A 173 0.93 -18.08 -14.71
N ILE A 174 1.89 -17.19 -14.97
CA ILE A 174 2.68 -17.20 -16.21
C ILE A 174 3.71 -18.34 -16.21
N GLY A 175 3.98 -18.98 -15.07
CA GLY A 175 4.70 -20.26 -14.99
C GLY A 175 6.09 -20.22 -15.64
N GLY A 176 7.10 -19.83 -14.88
CA GLY A 176 8.47 -19.68 -15.37
C GLY A 176 9.30 -18.76 -14.48
N PHE A 177 9.14 -18.93 -13.17
CA PHE A 177 10.01 -18.44 -12.11
C PHE A 177 10.53 -19.66 -11.35
#